data_AF-A0A9R1XUF5-F1
#
_entry.id   AF-A0A9R1XUF5-F1
#
_cell.length_a   1.000
_cell.length_b   1.000
_cell.length_c   1.000
_cell.angle_alpha   90.00
_cell.angle_beta   90.00
_cell.angle_gamma   90.00
#
_symmetry.space_group_name_H-M   'P 1'
#
loop_
_entity.id
_entity.type
_entity.pdbx_description
1 polymer ?
#
loop_
_entity_poly.entity_id
_entity_poly.type
_entity_poly.pdbx_seq_one_letter_code
_entity_poly.pdbx_strand_id
1 'polypeptide(L)'
;MHREFWSMLFGHTQNSWLDETISTITFATYHRRFEAERHTIIPPKFLVCHLLEDGNDWRAFMSGIATYPDIMVPWWDVDRVYMLIHSYPNHWLFGELRLESIEVHLYDSLGRGTFENFELDGTLSKFEAWVAKFLDKTNYWKRRNIPKRPLNMTFTLEDSVPQQSSVLGDCVVFVCMFMEQLVSGQPIHEFMDPKNADLEFRQRMDKIYWGSCVGPMWLDVIYSYLP
;
A
#
# COMPACT_ATOMS: atom_id res chain seq x y z
N MET A 1 13.21 17.88 -10.50
CA MET A 1 12.87 16.97 -9.38
C MET A 1 13.85 17.22 -8.22
N HIS A 2 13.84 18.38 -7.52
CA HIS A 2 15.05 18.72 -6.71
C HIS A 2 14.93 19.61 -5.45
N ARG A 3 13.77 20.11 -5.01
CA ARG A 3 13.72 20.84 -3.72
C ARG A 3 12.48 20.53 -2.90
N GLU A 4 11.32 20.55 -3.52
CA GLU A 4 10.05 20.24 -2.84
C GLU A 4 9.98 18.80 -2.37
N PHE A 5 10.37 17.82 -3.20
CA PHE A 5 10.50 16.41 -2.80
C PHE A 5 11.34 16.23 -1.53
N TRP A 6 12.54 16.81 -1.49
CA TRP A 6 13.43 16.70 -0.33
C TRP A 6 12.89 17.47 0.89
N SER A 7 12.34 18.67 0.69
CA SER A 7 11.71 19.42 1.78
C SER A 7 10.48 18.71 2.36
N MET A 8 9.74 17.94 1.56
CA MET A 8 8.63 17.10 2.01
C MET A 8 9.12 15.82 2.71
N LEU A 9 10.13 15.13 2.15
CA LEU A 9 10.72 13.93 2.74
C LEU A 9 11.37 14.21 4.11
N PHE A 10 11.94 15.39 4.31
CA PHE A 10 12.57 15.81 5.58
C PHE A 10 11.65 16.66 6.49
N GLY A 11 10.37 16.83 6.14
CA GLY A 11 9.41 17.54 7.00
C GLY A 11 9.70 19.04 7.20
N HIS A 12 10.40 19.69 6.26
CA HIS A 12 10.81 21.10 6.34
C HIS A 12 9.71 22.11 5.96
N THR A 13 8.57 21.65 5.45
CA THR A 13 7.40 22.51 5.16
C THR A 13 6.24 22.11 6.06
N GLN A 14 5.69 23.06 6.80
CA GLN A 14 4.65 22.85 7.82
C GLN A 14 3.30 22.27 7.30
N ASN A 15 3.17 22.00 6.00
CA ASN A 15 1.95 21.49 5.33
C ASN A 15 2.23 20.31 4.35
N SER A 16 3.33 19.56 4.50
CA SER A 16 3.76 18.54 3.54
C SER A 16 2.90 17.26 3.54
N TRP A 17 1.84 17.25 2.74
CA TRP A 17 1.17 16.03 2.28
C TRP A 17 2.06 15.34 1.24
N LEU A 18 2.49 14.11 1.53
CA LEU A 18 3.48 13.35 0.76
C LEU A 18 2.90 12.68 -0.50
N ASP A 19 2.11 13.42 -1.28
CA ASP A 19 1.34 12.92 -2.43
C ASP A 19 2.24 12.42 -3.58
N GLU A 20 3.41 13.04 -3.77
CA GLU A 20 4.44 12.58 -4.73
C GLU A 20 5.34 11.48 -4.16
N THR A 21 5.59 11.50 -2.84
CA THR A 21 6.50 10.55 -2.19
C THR A 21 5.89 9.15 -2.13
N ILE A 22 4.57 9.05 -1.89
CA ILE A 22 3.88 7.75 -1.88
C ILE A 22 3.99 7.05 -3.25
N SER A 23 3.79 7.80 -4.34
CA SER A 23 3.93 7.29 -5.70
C SER A 23 5.35 6.81 -5.98
N THR A 24 6.35 7.54 -5.49
CA THR A 24 7.77 7.22 -5.68
C THR A 24 8.18 5.98 -4.89
N ILE A 25 7.74 5.84 -3.63
CA ILE A 25 8.06 4.67 -2.80
C ILE A 25 7.39 3.43 -3.38
N THR A 26 6.10 3.52 -3.73
CA THR A 26 5.38 2.41 -4.35
C THR A 26 6.06 1.99 -5.66
N PHE A 27 6.55 2.94 -6.47
CA PHE A 27 7.33 2.64 -7.68
C PHE A 27 8.65 1.93 -7.38
N ALA A 28 9.41 2.40 -6.39
CA ALA A 28 10.65 1.73 -5.97
C ALA A 28 10.39 0.31 -5.44
N THR A 29 9.29 0.09 -4.70
CA THR A 29 8.89 -1.23 -4.20
C THR A 29 8.52 -2.16 -5.35
N TYR A 30 7.76 -1.67 -6.35
CA TYR A 30 7.47 -2.46 -7.55
C TYR A 30 8.78 -2.95 -8.22
N HIS A 31 9.76 -2.08 -8.42
CA HIS A 31 11.01 -2.44 -9.09
C HIS A 31 11.88 -3.46 -8.35
N ARG A 32 11.60 -3.74 -7.07
CA ARG A 32 12.31 -4.73 -6.26
C ARG A 32 11.59 -6.08 -6.19
N ARG A 33 10.37 -6.17 -6.73
CA ARG A 33 9.55 -7.38 -6.68
C ARG A 33 10.24 -8.54 -7.41
N PHE A 34 10.36 -9.68 -6.74
CA PHE A 34 10.79 -10.93 -7.38
C PHE A 34 9.62 -11.70 -7.99
N GLU A 35 9.85 -12.43 -9.08
CA GLU A 35 8.79 -13.20 -9.78
C GLU A 35 8.07 -14.20 -8.87
N ALA A 36 8.78 -14.78 -7.90
CA ALA A 36 8.25 -15.75 -6.95
C ALA A 36 7.29 -15.15 -5.90
N GLU A 37 7.25 -13.82 -5.76
CA GLU A 37 6.39 -13.16 -4.78
C GLU A 37 4.92 -13.23 -5.21
N ARG A 38 4.05 -13.78 -4.37
CA ARG A 38 2.63 -13.93 -4.69
C ARG A 38 1.80 -12.77 -4.16
N HIS A 39 2.25 -11.54 -4.42
CA HIS A 39 1.51 -10.32 -4.13
C HIS A 39 1.56 -9.33 -5.30
N THR A 40 0.60 -8.41 -5.29
CA THR A 40 0.58 -7.22 -6.16
C THR A 40 0.20 -6.02 -5.31
N ILE A 41 0.69 -4.84 -5.67
CA ILE A 41 0.31 -3.58 -5.02
C ILE A 41 -0.59 -2.83 -5.99
N ILE A 42 -1.61 -2.17 -5.48
CA ILE A 42 -2.45 -1.26 -6.27
C ILE A 42 -1.77 0.12 -6.29
N PRO A 43 -1.68 0.79 -7.45
CA PRO A 43 -1.15 2.14 -7.54
C PRO A 43 -1.85 3.11 -6.56
N PRO A 44 -1.13 4.09 -5.97
CA PRO A 44 -1.74 5.10 -5.13
C PRO A 44 -2.82 5.89 -5.89
N LYS A 45 -3.78 6.49 -5.16
CA LYS A 45 -4.95 7.22 -5.69
C LYS A 45 -5.96 6.37 -6.47
N PHE A 46 -5.66 5.08 -6.67
CA PHE A 46 -6.59 4.16 -7.29
C PHE A 46 -7.86 3.99 -6.44
N LEU A 47 -7.79 3.76 -5.12
CA LEU A 47 -9.02 3.57 -4.35
C LEU A 47 -9.97 4.79 -4.38
N VAL A 48 -9.42 6.00 -4.23
CA VAL A 48 -10.18 7.26 -4.17
C VAL A 48 -10.74 7.67 -5.52
N CYS A 49 -9.96 7.57 -6.60
CA CYS A 49 -10.47 7.89 -7.94
C CYS A 49 -11.48 6.86 -8.46
N HIS A 50 -11.52 5.63 -7.92
CA HIS A 50 -12.28 4.52 -8.51
C HIS A 50 -13.53 4.11 -7.71
N LEU A 51 -13.61 4.42 -6.41
CA LEU A 51 -14.85 4.28 -5.62
C LEU A 51 -15.89 5.37 -5.94
N LEU A 52 -15.45 6.53 -6.42
CA LEU A 52 -16.29 7.73 -6.58
C LEU A 52 -16.63 8.10 -8.04
N GLU A 53 -15.90 7.59 -9.04
CA GLU A 53 -16.14 7.88 -10.46
C GLU A 53 -16.54 6.62 -11.24
N ASP A 54 -17.85 6.35 -11.31
CA ASP A 54 -18.41 5.33 -12.20
C ASP A 54 -18.18 5.76 -13.66
N GLY A 55 -17.22 5.14 -14.36
CA GLY A 55 -17.02 5.46 -15.79
C GLY A 55 -15.78 4.87 -16.47
N ASN A 56 -14.70 4.59 -15.74
CA ASN A 56 -13.46 4.12 -16.36
C ASN A 56 -13.41 2.58 -16.47
N ASP A 57 -13.06 2.06 -17.66
CA ASP A 57 -12.86 0.63 -17.93
C ASP A 57 -11.38 0.26 -17.78
N TRP A 58 -10.97 -0.03 -16.55
CA TRP A 58 -9.58 -0.23 -16.17
C TRP A 58 -9.17 -1.70 -16.16
N ARG A 59 -9.92 -2.59 -16.85
CA ARG A 59 -9.65 -4.04 -16.96
C ARG A 59 -8.18 -4.33 -17.26
N ALA A 60 -7.51 -3.45 -17.99
CA ALA A 60 -6.11 -3.55 -18.33
C ALA A 60 -5.18 -3.59 -17.08
N PHE A 61 -5.32 -2.70 -16.10
CA PHE A 61 -4.49 -2.72 -14.87
C PHE A 61 -4.74 -3.98 -14.02
N MET A 62 -5.99 -4.43 -14.00
CA MET A 62 -6.45 -5.61 -13.25
C MET A 62 -5.89 -6.94 -13.74
N SER A 63 -5.73 -7.00 -15.06
CA SER A 63 -5.42 -8.20 -15.81
C SER A 63 -3.94 -8.32 -16.11
N GLY A 64 -3.12 -7.40 -15.58
CA GLY A 64 -1.71 -7.25 -15.96
C GLY A 64 -1.50 -6.83 -17.42
N ILE A 65 -2.55 -6.38 -18.12
CA ILE A 65 -2.50 -5.97 -19.53
C ILE A 65 -2.08 -4.49 -19.66
N ALA A 66 -2.40 -3.63 -18.70
CA ALA A 66 -1.84 -2.29 -18.63
C ALA A 66 -0.44 -2.41 -18.01
N THR A 67 0.54 -2.47 -18.90
CA THR A 67 1.97 -2.61 -18.66
C THR A 67 2.64 -1.34 -18.13
N TYR A 68 1.89 -0.42 -17.50
CA TYR A 68 2.48 0.77 -16.90
C TYR A 68 2.12 0.92 -15.43
N PRO A 69 3.03 0.54 -14.52
CA PRO A 69 4.29 -0.18 -14.79
C PRO A 69 4.06 -1.68 -15.10
N ASP A 70 4.96 -2.32 -15.87
CA ASP A 70 5.06 -3.76 -16.22
C ASP A 70 5.15 -4.72 -15.01
N ILE A 71 4.71 -4.28 -13.85
CA ILE A 71 4.99 -4.83 -12.53
C ILE A 71 3.69 -5.21 -11.81
N MET A 72 2.53 -4.77 -12.31
CA MET A 72 1.24 -5.20 -11.79
C MET A 72 0.95 -6.63 -12.21
N VAL A 73 0.94 -7.53 -11.24
CA VAL A 73 0.61 -8.94 -11.47
C VAL A 73 -0.91 -9.13 -11.42
N PRO A 74 -1.49 -9.92 -12.33
CA PRO A 74 -2.93 -10.19 -12.31
C PRO A 74 -3.37 -10.80 -10.98
N TRP A 75 -4.55 -10.42 -10.51
CA TRP A 75 -5.04 -10.89 -9.21
C TRP A 75 -5.23 -12.41 -9.15
N TRP A 76 -5.46 -13.06 -10.29
CA TRP A 76 -5.56 -14.52 -10.35
C TRP A 76 -4.20 -15.25 -10.22
N ASP A 77 -3.08 -14.54 -10.24
CA ASP A 77 -1.73 -15.12 -10.10
C ASP A 77 -1.08 -14.83 -8.73
N VAL A 78 -1.74 -14.07 -7.85
CA VAL A 78 -1.21 -13.64 -6.53
C VAL A 78 -2.14 -14.00 -5.38
N ASP A 79 -1.64 -14.16 -4.17
CA ASP A 79 -2.47 -14.45 -2.99
C ASP A 79 -2.91 -13.19 -2.24
N ARG A 80 -2.11 -12.12 -2.34
CA ARG A 80 -2.30 -10.87 -1.61
C ARG A 80 -2.36 -9.67 -2.54
N VAL A 81 -3.22 -8.73 -2.21
CA VAL A 81 -3.32 -7.43 -2.89
C VAL A 81 -3.12 -6.33 -1.84
N TYR A 82 -2.09 -5.53 -2.03
CA TYR A 82 -1.74 -4.42 -1.15
C TYR A 82 -2.29 -3.10 -1.67
N MET A 83 -2.79 -2.26 -0.76
CA MET A 83 -3.58 -1.09 -1.11
C MET A 83 -3.16 0.10 -0.25
N LEU A 84 -2.85 1.21 -0.91
CA LEU A 84 -2.66 2.50 -0.24
C LEU A 84 -4.00 3.22 -0.27
N ILE A 85 -4.61 3.37 0.90
CA ILE A 85 -5.97 3.89 1.06
C ILE A 85 -5.86 5.33 1.54
N HIS A 86 -6.46 6.26 0.80
CA HIS A 86 -6.56 7.65 1.23
C HIS A 86 -7.96 7.90 1.77
N SER A 87 -8.03 8.31 3.03
CA SER A 87 -9.25 8.73 3.70
C SER A 87 -9.34 10.26 3.72
N TYR A 88 -10.49 10.80 3.31
CA TYR A 88 -10.74 12.23 3.28
C TYR A 88 -10.88 12.79 4.71
N PRO A 89 -10.39 14.02 5.01
CA PRO A 89 -9.77 14.95 4.07
C PRO A 89 -8.33 14.61 3.69
N ASN A 90 -7.62 13.87 4.53
CA ASN A 90 -6.18 14.03 4.63
C ASN A 90 -5.57 12.95 5.54
N HIS A 91 -5.79 11.67 5.23
CA HIS A 91 -5.20 10.57 5.97
C HIS A 91 -4.90 9.37 5.09
N TRP A 92 -3.84 8.63 5.39
CA TRP A 92 -3.45 7.44 4.66
C TRP A 92 -3.36 6.25 5.61
N LEU A 93 -3.95 5.13 5.19
CA LEU A 93 -3.83 3.84 5.83
C LEU A 93 -3.47 2.78 4.78
N PHE A 94 -2.97 1.63 5.25
CA PHE A 94 -2.57 0.53 4.38
C PHE A 94 -3.56 -0.62 4.49
N GLY A 95 -3.88 -1.24 3.36
CA GLY A 95 -4.79 -2.39 3.28
C GLY A 95 -4.11 -3.61 2.68
N GLU A 96 -4.37 -4.78 3.26
CA GLU A 96 -4.04 -6.09 2.71
C GLU A 96 -5.33 -6.86 2.44
N LEU A 97 -5.64 -7.13 1.18
CA LEU A 97 -6.68 -8.07 0.80
C LEU A 97 -6.06 -9.46 0.58
N ARG A 98 -6.53 -10.44 1.34
CA ARG A 98 -6.19 -11.86 1.18
C ARG A 98 -7.22 -12.51 0.27
N LEU A 99 -6.82 -12.90 -0.94
CA LEU A 99 -7.76 -13.36 -1.96
C LEU A 99 -8.34 -14.76 -1.67
N GLU A 100 -7.63 -15.59 -0.89
CA GLU A 100 -8.10 -16.92 -0.51
C GLU A 100 -9.15 -16.90 0.61
N SER A 101 -9.08 -15.99 1.57
CA SER A 101 -10.08 -15.84 2.63
C SER A 101 -11.10 -14.75 2.36
N ILE A 102 -10.80 -13.81 1.46
CA ILE A 102 -11.56 -12.56 1.25
C ILE A 102 -11.58 -11.73 2.55
N GLU A 103 -10.46 -11.73 3.28
CA GLU A 103 -10.23 -10.89 4.45
C GLU A 103 -9.47 -9.63 4.04
N VAL A 104 -9.90 -8.49 4.56
CA VAL A 104 -9.19 -7.21 4.45
C VAL A 104 -8.64 -6.83 5.81
N HIS A 105 -7.32 -6.75 5.89
CA HIS A 105 -6.61 -6.25 7.06
C HIS A 105 -6.21 -4.80 6.81
N LEU A 106 -6.54 -3.91 7.75
CA LEU A 106 -6.28 -2.49 7.69
C LEU A 106 -5.25 -2.12 8.76
N TYR A 107 -4.25 -1.34 8.36
CA TYR A 107 -3.16 -0.90 9.21
C TYR A 107 -3.16 0.63 9.24
N ASP A 108 -3.48 1.20 10.41
CA ASP A 108 -3.65 2.64 10.61
C ASP A 108 -2.75 3.14 11.75
N SER A 109 -1.85 4.07 11.42
CA SER A 109 -0.93 4.69 12.37
C SER A 109 -1.56 5.77 13.25
N LEU A 110 -2.81 6.19 12.97
CA LEU A 110 -3.62 7.11 13.79
C LEU A 110 -4.72 6.38 14.60
N GLY A 111 -4.78 5.06 14.52
CA GLY A 111 -5.71 4.24 15.28
C GLY A 111 -7.09 4.10 14.62
N ARG A 112 -8.14 3.97 15.44
CA ARG A 112 -9.44 3.41 15.00
C ARG A 112 -10.36 4.37 14.26
N GLY A 113 -10.16 5.68 14.37
CA GLY A 113 -11.13 6.67 13.92
C GLY A 113 -11.49 6.57 12.43
N THR A 114 -10.52 6.25 11.57
CA THR A 114 -10.77 6.06 10.13
C THR A 114 -11.63 4.85 9.85
N PHE A 115 -11.32 3.73 10.51
CA PHE A 115 -12.04 2.48 10.34
C PHE A 115 -13.51 2.63 10.76
N GLU A 116 -13.74 3.23 11.93
CA GLU A 116 -15.09 3.50 12.44
C GLU A 116 -15.89 4.39 11.46
N ASN A 117 -15.24 5.40 10.86
CA ASN A 117 -15.88 6.24 9.85
C ASN A 117 -16.25 5.44 8.58
N PHE A 118 -15.37 4.54 8.11
CA PHE A 118 -15.66 3.68 6.96
C PHE A 118 -16.81 2.70 7.20
N GLU A 119 -16.96 2.22 8.44
CA GLU A 119 -18.12 1.41 8.84
C GLU A 119 -19.41 2.23 8.80
N LEU A 120 -19.37 3.48 9.32
CA LEU A 120 -20.54 4.35 9.42
C LEU A 120 -21.02 4.88 8.06
N ASP A 121 -20.12 5.20 7.13
CA ASP A 121 -20.45 5.83 5.85
C ASP A 121 -20.67 4.82 4.69
N GLY A 122 -20.55 3.52 4.99
CA GLY A 122 -20.72 2.42 4.05
C GLY A 122 -19.58 2.24 3.05
N THR A 123 -18.41 2.86 3.28
CA THR A 123 -17.21 2.71 2.43
C THR A 123 -16.79 1.25 2.30
N LEU A 124 -16.83 0.47 3.39
CA LEU A 124 -16.45 -0.95 3.36
C LEU A 124 -17.38 -1.78 2.46
N SER A 125 -18.70 -1.55 2.53
CA SER A 125 -19.66 -2.23 1.66
C SER A 125 -19.53 -1.83 0.19
N LYS A 126 -19.23 -0.56 -0.09
CA LYS A 126 -18.92 -0.10 -1.46
C LYS A 126 -17.66 -0.76 -2.00
N PHE A 127 -16.64 -0.90 -1.16
CA PHE A 127 -15.41 -1.59 -1.52
C PHE A 127 -15.66 -3.08 -1.83
N GLU A 128 -16.41 -3.79 -0.98
CA GLU A 128 -16.79 -5.19 -1.27
C GLU A 128 -17.54 -5.32 -2.60
N ALA A 129 -18.55 -4.47 -2.84
CA ALA A 129 -19.32 -4.49 -4.09
C ALA A 129 -18.43 -4.22 -5.31
N TRP A 130 -17.45 -3.33 -5.17
CA TRP A 130 -16.46 -3.04 -6.19
C TRP A 130 -15.55 -4.25 -6.46
N VAL A 131 -15.03 -4.91 -5.41
CA VAL A 131 -14.25 -6.15 -5.56
C VAL A 131 -15.10 -7.25 -6.23
N ALA A 132 -16.39 -7.37 -5.88
CA ALA A 132 -17.30 -8.33 -6.52
C ALA A 132 -17.36 -8.12 -8.04
N LYS A 133 -17.65 -6.88 -8.44
CA LYS A 133 -17.73 -6.45 -9.84
C LYS A 133 -16.42 -6.71 -10.57
N PHE A 134 -15.28 -6.47 -9.90
CA PHE A 134 -13.95 -6.72 -10.43
C PHE A 134 -13.69 -8.21 -10.71
N LEU A 135 -13.89 -9.08 -9.72
CA LEU A 135 -13.59 -10.51 -9.85
C LEU A 135 -14.46 -11.16 -10.94
N ASP A 136 -15.70 -10.70 -11.09
CA ASP A 136 -16.59 -11.11 -12.17
C ASP A 136 -16.10 -10.64 -13.54
N LYS A 137 -15.80 -9.34 -13.69
CA LYS A 137 -15.31 -8.77 -14.97
C LYS A 137 -14.00 -9.37 -15.44
N THR A 138 -13.15 -9.80 -14.53
CA THR A 138 -11.83 -10.39 -14.84
C THR A 138 -11.88 -11.91 -15.05
N ASN A 139 -13.04 -12.55 -14.83
CA ASN A 139 -13.19 -14.01 -14.77
C ASN A 139 -12.23 -14.65 -13.75
N TYR A 140 -11.98 -13.98 -12.63
CA TYR A 140 -11.00 -14.40 -11.61
C TYR A 140 -11.16 -15.86 -11.20
N TRP A 141 -12.38 -16.28 -10.82
CA TRP A 141 -12.68 -17.63 -10.35
C TRP A 141 -12.32 -18.70 -11.39
N LYS A 142 -12.68 -18.46 -12.66
CA LYS A 142 -12.36 -19.36 -13.79
C LYS A 142 -10.86 -19.41 -14.04
N ARG A 143 -10.17 -18.27 -14.02
CA ARG A 143 -8.72 -18.18 -14.26
C ARG A 143 -7.91 -18.87 -13.16
N ARG A 144 -8.34 -18.73 -11.92
CA ARG A 144 -7.74 -19.39 -10.75
C ARG A 144 -8.14 -20.87 -10.62
N ASN A 145 -9.07 -21.33 -11.45
CA ASN A 145 -9.61 -22.69 -11.41
C ASN A 145 -10.20 -23.08 -10.04
N ILE A 146 -10.98 -22.16 -9.45
CA ILE A 146 -11.69 -22.39 -8.18
C ILE A 146 -13.18 -22.04 -8.32
N PRO A 147 -14.08 -22.64 -7.51
CA PRO A 147 -15.51 -22.30 -7.54
C PRO A 147 -15.75 -20.84 -7.16
N LYS A 148 -16.68 -20.18 -7.87
CA LYS A 148 -17.20 -18.88 -7.44
C LYS A 148 -17.97 -19.05 -6.13
N ARG A 149 -17.75 -18.12 -5.19
CA ARG A 149 -18.44 -18.06 -3.89
C ARG A 149 -18.90 -16.63 -3.60
N PRO A 150 -19.86 -16.44 -2.68
CA PRO A 150 -20.13 -15.13 -2.10
C PRO A 150 -18.83 -14.56 -1.52
N LEU A 151 -18.64 -13.25 -1.64
CA LEU A 151 -17.45 -12.61 -1.08
C LEU A 151 -17.49 -12.63 0.45
N ASN A 152 -18.59 -12.14 1.05
CA ASN A 152 -18.77 -12.06 2.49
C ASN A 152 -17.51 -11.48 3.15
N MET A 153 -17.03 -10.36 2.60
CA MET A 153 -15.75 -9.79 2.95
C MET A 153 -15.73 -9.38 4.42
N THR A 154 -14.72 -9.81 5.16
CA THR A 154 -14.49 -9.37 6.54
C THR A 154 -13.41 -8.31 6.55
N PHE A 155 -13.57 -7.34 7.45
CA PHE A 155 -12.64 -6.24 7.62
C PHE A 155 -12.11 -6.27 9.05
N THR A 156 -10.80 -6.22 9.20
CA THR A 156 -10.12 -6.22 10.51
C THR A 156 -9.17 -5.04 10.55
N LEU A 157 -9.33 -4.18 11.55
CA LEU A 157 -8.33 -3.20 11.91
C LEU A 157 -7.28 -3.86 12.81
N GLU A 158 -6.03 -3.78 12.42
CA GLU A 158 -4.92 -4.34 13.17
C GLU A 158 -4.53 -3.41 14.31
N ASP A 159 -4.80 -3.84 15.55
CA ASP A 159 -4.57 -3.03 16.76
C ASP A 159 -3.08 -3.01 17.18
N SER A 160 -2.27 -3.95 16.68
CA SER A 160 -0.84 -4.14 17.01
C SER A 160 0.10 -3.50 15.97
N VAL A 161 -0.10 -2.22 15.67
CA VAL A 161 0.74 -1.48 14.70
C VAL A 161 1.37 -0.23 15.32
N PRO A 162 2.61 0.14 14.94
CA PRO A 162 3.23 1.39 15.34
C PRO A 162 2.33 2.61 15.09
N GLN A 163 2.13 3.40 16.14
CA GLN A 163 1.29 4.61 16.09
C GLN A 163 2.16 5.85 15.93
N GLN A 164 1.82 6.75 15.01
CA GLN A 164 2.57 7.98 14.83
C GLN A 164 2.38 8.93 16.03
N SER A 165 3.46 9.51 16.53
CA SER A 165 3.40 10.47 17.63
C SER A 165 3.14 11.92 17.19
N SER A 166 3.22 12.20 15.88
CA SER A 166 3.07 13.52 15.28
C SER A 166 1.77 13.63 14.47
N VAL A 167 1.22 14.84 14.39
CA VAL A 167 -0.12 15.10 13.83
C VAL A 167 -0.08 15.45 12.34
N LEU A 168 1.08 15.63 11.71
CA LEU A 168 1.16 16.20 10.36
C LEU A 168 2.10 15.42 9.42
N GLY A 169 1.51 14.60 8.55
CA GLY A 169 2.17 14.06 7.35
C GLY A 169 2.93 12.73 7.51
N ASP A 170 3.07 12.21 8.73
CA ASP A 170 3.77 10.93 8.95
C ASP A 170 2.97 9.69 8.56
N CYS A 171 1.63 9.79 8.43
CA CYS A 171 0.81 8.64 8.05
C CYS A 171 1.28 7.99 6.74
N VAL A 172 1.74 8.78 5.77
CA VAL A 172 2.32 8.25 4.52
C VAL A 172 3.63 7.50 4.78
N VAL A 173 4.46 7.97 5.71
CA VAL A 173 5.71 7.29 6.09
C VAL A 173 5.41 5.94 6.73
N PHE A 174 4.45 5.90 7.65
CA PHE A 174 4.01 4.66 8.28
C PHE A 174 3.39 3.69 7.28
N VAL A 175 2.53 4.15 6.37
CA VAL A 175 1.99 3.34 5.27
C VAL A 175 3.11 2.74 4.41
N CYS A 176 4.17 3.49 4.15
CA CYS A 176 5.32 2.99 3.39
C CYS A 176 6.14 1.95 4.17
N MET A 177 6.29 2.10 5.49
CA MET A 177 6.89 1.06 6.35
C MET A 177 6.07 -0.22 6.33
N PHE A 178 4.75 -0.10 6.52
CA PHE A 178 3.83 -1.25 6.52
C PHE A 178 3.91 -2.01 5.19
N MET A 179 3.90 -1.27 4.07
CA MET A 179 4.08 -1.83 2.74
C MET A 179 5.40 -2.59 2.61
N GLU A 180 6.53 -2.00 3.00
CA GLU A 180 7.83 -2.64 2.88
C GLU A 180 7.95 -3.92 3.71
N GLN A 181 7.47 -3.90 4.97
CA GLN A 181 7.49 -5.07 5.84
C GLN A 181 6.66 -6.20 5.24
N LEU A 182 5.42 -5.92 4.86
CA LEU A 182 4.51 -6.93 4.33
C LEU A 182 4.96 -7.50 2.98
N VAL A 183 5.47 -6.65 2.07
CA VAL A 183 6.07 -7.09 0.79
C VAL A 183 7.27 -8.00 1.02
N SER A 184 8.06 -7.73 2.07
CA SER A 184 9.21 -8.56 2.47
C SER A 184 8.82 -9.81 3.27
N GLY A 185 7.51 -10.10 3.40
CA GLY A 185 6.99 -11.21 4.17
C GLY A 185 7.20 -11.09 5.68
N GLN A 186 7.55 -9.89 6.17
CA GLN A 186 7.73 -9.61 7.59
C GLN A 186 6.41 -9.14 8.21
N PRO A 187 6.08 -9.56 9.44
CA PRO A 187 4.97 -8.99 10.16
C PRO A 187 5.25 -7.52 10.49
N ILE A 188 4.19 -6.74 10.70
CA ILE A 188 4.36 -5.38 11.18
C ILE A 188 4.81 -5.44 12.63
N HIS A 189 5.99 -4.89 12.91
CA HIS A 189 6.61 -4.97 14.24
C HIS A 189 6.29 -3.74 15.09
N GLU A 190 5.83 -3.96 16.32
CA GLU A 190 5.60 -2.93 17.35
C GLU A 190 6.90 -2.30 17.91
N PHE A 191 8.08 -2.91 17.67
CA PHE A 191 9.34 -2.53 18.34
C PHE A 191 10.09 -1.34 17.72
N MET A 192 9.60 -0.76 16.63
CA MET A 192 10.12 0.53 16.18
C MET A 192 9.64 1.57 17.17
N ASP A 193 10.56 2.22 17.90
CA ASP A 193 10.21 3.37 18.75
C ASP A 193 9.47 4.40 17.87
N PRO A 194 8.15 4.58 18.05
CA PRO A 194 7.36 5.32 17.08
C PRO A 194 7.75 6.81 17.02
N LYS A 195 8.50 7.29 18.02
CA LYS A 195 9.05 8.66 18.07
C LYS A 195 10.21 8.90 17.10
N ASN A 196 10.92 7.85 16.72
CA ASN A 196 12.10 7.93 15.85
C ASN A 196 11.93 7.12 14.57
N ALA A 197 10.95 6.20 14.51
CA ALA A 197 10.69 5.35 13.37
C ALA A 197 10.52 6.15 12.07
N ASP A 198 9.75 7.23 12.12
CA ASP A 198 9.51 8.11 10.99
C ASP A 198 10.81 8.74 10.48
N LEU A 199 11.64 9.26 11.38
CA LEU A 199 12.92 9.88 11.06
C LEU A 199 13.92 8.85 10.49
N GLU A 200 14.06 7.69 11.14
CA GLU A 200 14.93 6.61 10.69
C GLU A 200 14.52 6.10 9.31
N PHE A 201 13.22 5.94 9.07
CA PHE A 201 12.70 5.54 7.77
C PHE A 201 12.92 6.62 6.72
N ARG A 202 12.65 7.90 7.03
CA ARG A 202 12.93 9.02 6.12
C ARG A 202 14.41 9.06 5.73
N GLN A 203 15.33 8.87 6.69
CA GLN A 203 16.77 8.78 6.43
C GLN A 203 17.16 7.56 5.59
N ARG A 204 16.54 6.40 5.83
CA ARG A 204 16.79 5.20 5.03
C ARG A 204 16.26 5.34 3.61
N MET A 205 15.07 5.93 3.45
CA MET A 205 14.51 6.25 2.15
C MET A 205 15.37 7.25 1.40
N ASP A 206 15.89 8.29 2.07
CA ASP A 206 16.87 9.22 1.49
C ASP A 206 18.10 8.47 0.94
N LYS A 207 18.69 7.56 1.72
CA LYS A 207 19.80 6.72 1.25
C LYS A 207 19.43 5.85 0.06
N ILE A 208 18.24 5.25 0.07
CA ILE A 208 17.71 4.46 -1.04
C ILE A 208 17.56 5.32 -2.29
N TYR A 209 16.98 6.52 -2.18
CA TYR A 209 16.76 7.43 -3.30
C TYR A 209 18.07 7.99 -3.85
N TRP A 210 18.93 8.50 -2.97
CA TRP A 210 20.24 8.99 -3.36
C TRP A 210 21.05 7.87 -3.99
N GLY A 211 21.13 6.70 -3.36
CA GLY A 211 21.90 5.56 -3.85
C GLY A 211 21.32 4.91 -5.11
N SER A 212 20.02 4.99 -5.38
CA SER A 212 19.42 4.54 -6.65
C SER A 212 19.60 5.55 -7.78
N CYS A 213 19.80 6.84 -7.46
CA CYS A 213 20.32 7.83 -8.41
C CYS A 213 21.81 7.61 -8.76
N VAL A 214 22.55 6.78 -8.00
CA VAL A 214 23.97 6.48 -8.22
C VAL A 214 24.24 4.99 -8.50
N GLY A 215 23.48 4.34 -9.39
CA GLY A 215 23.87 3.05 -10.00
C GLY A 215 23.99 1.82 -9.06
N PRO A 216 24.21 0.61 -9.59
CA PRO A 216 23.92 -0.64 -8.91
C PRO A 216 25.01 -1.02 -7.90
N MET A 217 24.77 -0.74 -6.62
CA MET A 217 25.60 -1.20 -5.51
C MET A 217 24.71 -1.52 -4.31
N TRP A 218 23.75 -2.44 -4.47
CA TRP A 218 22.67 -2.65 -3.49
C TRP A 218 22.41 -4.12 -3.10
N LEU A 219 23.31 -5.06 -3.40
CA LEU A 219 23.19 -6.43 -2.87
C LEU A 219 23.94 -6.65 -1.54
N ASP A 220 24.92 -5.82 -1.20
CA ASP A 220 25.80 -6.11 -0.05
C ASP A 220 25.42 -5.44 1.28
N VAL A 221 24.50 -4.45 1.27
CA VAL A 221 24.23 -3.64 2.49
C VAL A 221 23.00 -4.13 3.28
N ILE A 222 22.09 -4.89 2.66
CA ILE A 222 20.89 -5.40 3.36
C ILE A 222 21.25 -6.61 4.26
N TYR A 223 22.30 -7.38 3.91
CA TYR A 223 22.74 -8.52 4.71
C TYR A 223 23.63 -8.18 5.90
N SER A 224 24.05 -6.91 6.08
CA SER A 224 24.94 -6.51 7.18
C SER A 224 24.24 -6.04 8.45
N TYR A 225 22.90 -6.07 8.50
CA TYR A 225 22.11 -5.54 9.63
C TYR A 225 21.05 -6.50 10.21
N LEU A 226 21.12 -7.80 9.89
CA LEU A 226 20.37 -8.82 10.63
C LEU A 226 21.35 -9.59 11.54
N PRO A 227 21.05 -9.77 12.84
CA PRO A 227 21.85 -10.61 13.74
C PRO A 227 21.81 -12.10 13.35
#